data_AF-A0A355G3Y6-F1
#
_entry.id   AF-A0A355G3Y6-F1
#
_cell.length_a   1.000
_cell.length_b   1.000
_cell.length_c   1.000
_cell.angle_alpha   90.00
_cell.angle_beta   90.00
_cell.angle_gamma   90.00
#
_symmetry.space_group_name_H-M   'P 1'
#
loop_
_entity.id
_entity.type
_entity.pdbx_description
1 polymer ?
#
loop_
_entity_poly.entity_id
_entity_poly.type
_entity_poly.pdbx_seq_one_letter_code
_entity_poly.pdbx_strand_id
1 'polypeptide(L)'
;VLPDVIKQMQAAKPDLMILLSQSEKDESKALAEKFPEFDILLTAGGVEDPLGEPAFIGKTMMVDVGHKGKSAGVVGYYPDQADKADPSKRFRFTVIELDKQRFQNTPKMAEHMQFYQDRLKQEDLAAKELPIDHPRGATFVGAETCGECHTKAYEKWLTTAHAHAYQSLIEGRQDQIERGEKIISRIYDPECLSCHVTGWHPQEVIRYTSGFVNKQESPHLLGQQCENCHGPGSGHIKLVEMDQLEEAKKVMRVTLAEAKKNTCYQCHDLDNSPKFEFDSYWEKIKHPWRD
;
A
#
# COMPACT_ATOMS: atom_id res chain seq x y z
N VAL A 1 25.74 -17.78 -18.20
CA VAL A 1 25.26 -16.38 -18.37
C VAL A 1 26.23 -15.39 -17.74
N LEU A 2 26.29 -15.21 -16.41
CA LEU A 2 27.19 -14.24 -15.77
C LEU A 2 28.68 -14.38 -16.17
N PRO A 3 29.30 -15.57 -16.17
CA PRO A 3 30.71 -15.71 -16.57
C PRO A 3 31.03 -15.23 -17.99
N ASP A 4 30.11 -15.44 -18.94
CA ASP A 4 30.30 -15.04 -20.34
C ASP A 4 30.13 -13.52 -20.50
N VAL A 5 29.16 -12.95 -19.80
CA VAL A 5 28.94 -11.49 -19.76
C VAL A 5 30.13 -10.77 -19.10
N ILE A 6 30.66 -11.31 -18.00
CA ILE A 6 31.85 -10.74 -17.33
C ILE A 6 33.04 -10.69 -18.30
N LYS A 7 33.30 -11.78 -19.04
CA LYS A 7 34.38 -11.80 -20.05
C LYS A 7 34.18 -10.75 -21.14
N GLN A 8 32.95 -10.59 -21.64
CA GLN A 8 32.62 -9.57 -22.63
C GLN A 8 32.80 -8.15 -22.08
N MET A 9 32.34 -7.89 -20.86
CA MET A 9 32.51 -6.59 -20.20
C MET A 9 33.98 -6.27 -19.95
N GLN A 10 34.76 -7.22 -19.43
CA GLN A 10 36.20 -7.03 -19.20
C GLN A 10 36.96 -6.72 -20.49
N ALA A 11 36.56 -7.30 -21.63
CA ALA A 11 37.16 -7.00 -22.93
C ALA A 11 36.98 -5.52 -23.32
N ALA A 12 35.89 -4.87 -22.88
CA ALA A 12 35.65 -3.45 -23.07
C ALA A 12 36.44 -2.55 -22.11
N LYS A 13 37.14 -3.12 -21.12
CA LYS A 13 37.95 -2.41 -20.11
C LYS A 13 37.20 -1.26 -19.40
N PRO A 14 36.05 -1.54 -18.77
CA PRO A 14 35.28 -0.52 -18.07
C PRO A 14 36.01 -0.03 -16.83
N ASP A 15 35.81 1.25 -16.49
CA ASP A 15 36.29 1.82 -15.22
C ASP A 15 35.51 1.29 -14.01
N LEU A 16 34.25 0.89 -14.22
CA LEU A 16 33.37 0.31 -13.20
C LEU A 16 32.52 -0.82 -13.78
N MET A 17 32.42 -1.90 -13.02
CA MET A 17 31.46 -2.98 -13.25
C MET A 17 30.41 -2.97 -12.13
N ILE A 18 29.13 -2.84 -12.51
CA ILE A 18 28.01 -2.78 -11.57
C ILE A 18 27.08 -3.96 -11.82
N LEU A 19 26.75 -4.70 -10.76
CA LEU A 19 25.74 -5.76 -10.77
C LEU A 19 24.44 -5.25 -10.15
N LEU A 20 23.36 -5.29 -10.93
CA LEU A 20 22.00 -5.05 -10.43
C LEU A 20 21.39 -6.42 -10.08
N SER A 21 21.23 -6.68 -8.79
CA SER A 21 20.80 -7.97 -8.25
C SER A 21 19.42 -7.83 -7.61
N GLN A 22 18.38 -8.33 -8.27
CA GLN A 22 17.03 -8.43 -7.68
C GLN A 22 16.92 -9.70 -6.81
N SER A 23 17.80 -9.78 -5.82
CA SER A 23 17.93 -10.91 -4.90
C SER A 23 18.00 -10.42 -3.45
N GLU A 24 17.71 -11.33 -2.51
CA GLU A 24 17.89 -11.12 -1.08
C GLU A 24 19.37 -10.90 -0.71
N LYS A 25 19.63 -10.29 0.45
CA LYS A 25 21.00 -9.92 0.87
C LYS A 25 21.99 -11.08 0.88
N ASP A 26 21.59 -12.25 1.36
CA ASP A 26 22.48 -13.41 1.45
C ASP A 26 22.86 -13.98 0.08
N GLU A 27 21.91 -13.99 -0.86
CA GLU A 27 22.18 -14.40 -2.24
C GLU A 27 23.07 -13.36 -2.94
N SER A 28 22.77 -12.07 -2.78
CA SER A 28 23.60 -10.98 -3.29
C SER A 28 25.03 -11.03 -2.73
N LYS A 29 25.19 -11.36 -1.45
CA LYS A 29 26.51 -11.58 -0.84
C LYS A 29 27.25 -12.75 -1.50
N ALA A 30 26.58 -13.89 -1.68
CA ALA A 30 27.16 -15.05 -2.36
C ALA A 30 27.55 -14.74 -3.82
N LEU A 31 26.77 -13.91 -4.52
CA LEU A 31 27.11 -13.42 -5.85
C LEU A 31 28.36 -12.53 -5.84
N ALA A 32 28.49 -11.62 -4.87
CA ALA A 32 29.67 -10.77 -4.73
C ALA A 32 30.94 -11.58 -4.40
N GLU A 33 30.83 -12.63 -3.57
CA GLU A 33 31.94 -13.54 -3.24
C GLU A 33 32.37 -14.36 -4.47
N LYS A 34 31.40 -14.84 -5.24
CA LYS A 34 31.63 -15.69 -6.42
C LYS A 34 32.16 -14.91 -7.63
N PHE A 35 31.75 -13.66 -7.77
CA PHE A 35 32.10 -12.77 -8.89
C PHE A 35 32.76 -11.49 -8.38
N PRO A 36 34.01 -11.58 -7.87
CA PRO A 36 34.73 -10.44 -7.32
C PRO A 36 35.14 -9.43 -8.40
N GLU A 37 34.81 -9.63 -9.67
CA GLU A 37 35.07 -8.70 -10.77
C GLU A 37 34.26 -7.41 -10.63
N PHE A 38 33.03 -7.50 -10.11
CA PHE A 38 32.16 -6.35 -9.91
C PHE A 38 32.73 -5.41 -8.84
N ASP A 39 32.48 -4.12 -9.03
CA ASP A 39 32.92 -3.06 -8.14
C ASP A 39 31.80 -2.62 -7.21
N ILE A 40 30.56 -2.64 -7.71
CA ILE A 40 29.34 -2.32 -6.96
C ILE A 40 28.29 -3.40 -7.23
N LEU A 41 27.59 -3.82 -6.19
CA LEU A 41 26.41 -4.68 -6.28
C LEU A 41 25.22 -3.99 -5.60
N LEU A 42 24.16 -3.72 -6.36
CA LEU A 42 22.90 -3.22 -5.81
C LEU A 42 22.00 -4.42 -5.50
N THR A 43 21.63 -4.58 -4.23
CA THR A 43 20.76 -5.68 -3.77
C THR A 43 19.32 -5.21 -3.63
N ALA A 44 18.37 -6.11 -3.88
CA ALA A 44 17.00 -6.01 -3.41
C ALA A 44 16.87 -6.72 -2.04
N GLY A 45 15.64 -6.88 -1.53
CA GLY A 45 15.40 -7.59 -0.27
C GLY A 45 15.97 -6.88 0.95
N GLY A 46 16.02 -5.55 0.88
CA GLY A 46 16.52 -4.68 1.93
C GLY A 46 15.60 -4.62 3.15
N VAL A 47 16.07 -3.98 4.21
CA VAL A 47 15.14 -3.43 5.21
C VAL A 47 14.44 -2.22 4.58
N GLU A 48 13.21 -1.91 5.01
CA GLU A 48 12.43 -0.83 4.39
C GLU A 48 13.17 0.52 4.42
N ASP A 49 13.79 0.83 5.55
CA ASP A 49 14.66 1.99 5.73
C ASP A 49 16.12 1.51 5.79
N PRO A 50 16.97 1.86 4.80
CA PRO A 50 18.30 1.29 4.68
C PRO A 50 19.22 1.79 5.80
N LEU A 51 20.09 0.89 6.28
CA LEU A 51 21.22 1.27 7.13
C LEU A 51 22.23 2.01 6.23
N GLY A 52 22.50 3.28 6.53
CA GLY A 52 23.16 4.21 5.62
C GLY A 52 24.60 3.91 5.18
N GLU A 53 25.21 2.82 5.67
CA GLU A 53 26.58 2.41 5.31
C GLU A 53 26.56 1.12 4.45
N PRO A 54 27.28 1.07 3.32
CA PRO A 54 27.32 -0.10 2.46
C PRO A 54 28.22 -1.19 3.05
N ALA A 55 27.91 -2.45 2.74
CA ALA A 55 28.79 -3.56 3.11
C ALA A 55 29.86 -3.78 2.03
N PHE A 56 31.06 -4.18 2.42
CA PHE A 56 32.12 -4.55 1.47
C PHE A 56 32.37 -6.05 1.49
N ILE A 57 32.30 -6.67 0.32
CA ILE A 57 32.64 -8.08 0.09
C ILE A 57 33.89 -8.12 -0.79
N GLY A 58 35.06 -8.30 -0.18
CA GLY A 58 36.33 -8.08 -0.88
C GLY A 58 36.44 -6.62 -1.34
N LYS A 59 36.56 -6.40 -2.66
CA LYS A 59 36.57 -5.05 -3.26
C LYS A 59 35.18 -4.52 -3.66
N THR A 60 34.16 -5.38 -3.60
CA THR A 60 32.81 -5.08 -4.10
C THR A 60 32.03 -4.34 -3.02
N MET A 61 31.54 -3.14 -3.34
CA MET A 61 30.64 -2.39 -2.48
C MET A 61 29.20 -2.88 -2.71
N MET A 62 28.62 -3.54 -1.72
CA MET A 62 27.23 -3.96 -1.73
C MET A 62 26.33 -2.88 -1.13
N VAL A 63 25.37 -2.41 -1.91
CA VAL A 63 24.51 -1.26 -1.62
C VAL A 63 23.05 -1.70 -1.54
N ASP A 64 22.37 -1.21 -0.50
CA ASP A 64 20.92 -1.32 -0.27
C ASP A 64 20.39 0.10 -0.08
N VAL A 65 19.29 0.44 -0.76
CA VAL A 65 18.67 1.78 -0.73
C VAL A 65 17.25 1.76 -0.18
N GLY A 66 16.84 0.65 0.43
CA GLY A 66 15.52 0.47 1.01
C GLY A 66 14.41 0.33 -0.03
N HIS A 67 13.17 0.47 0.43
CA HIS A 67 11.99 0.16 -0.37
C HIS A 67 11.14 1.40 -0.70
N LYS A 68 10.21 1.22 -1.65
CA LYS A 68 9.13 2.19 -1.98
C LYS A 68 9.61 3.56 -2.46
N GLY A 69 10.86 3.68 -2.89
CA GLY A 69 11.43 4.95 -3.32
C GLY A 69 11.46 6.01 -2.22
N LYS A 70 11.52 5.61 -0.94
CA LYS A 70 11.68 6.53 0.19
C LYS A 70 13.05 7.19 0.23
N SER A 71 14.04 6.60 -0.43
CA SER A 71 15.41 7.06 -0.48
C SER A 71 16.07 6.85 -1.84
N ALA A 72 17.11 7.63 -2.09
CA ALA A 72 18.04 7.46 -3.20
C ALA A 72 19.46 7.26 -2.66
N GLY A 73 20.11 6.16 -3.04
CA GLY A 73 21.53 5.95 -2.78
C GLY A 73 22.39 6.76 -3.76
N VAL A 74 23.37 7.50 -3.24
CA VAL A 74 24.33 8.27 -4.03
C VAL A 74 25.72 7.69 -3.81
N VAL A 75 26.32 7.19 -4.89
CA VAL A 75 27.71 6.71 -4.90
C VAL A 75 28.58 7.75 -5.60
N GLY A 76 29.51 8.34 -4.84
CA GLY A 76 30.62 9.12 -5.39
C GLY A 76 31.79 8.21 -5.75
N TYR A 77 32.25 8.25 -7.00
CA TYR A 77 33.39 7.48 -7.49
C TYR A 77 34.64 8.36 -7.60
N TYR A 78 35.72 7.96 -6.93
CA TYR A 78 37.01 8.66 -6.85
C TYR A 78 38.15 7.72 -7.28
N PRO A 79 38.33 7.48 -8.59
CA PRO A 79 39.28 6.49 -9.11
C PRO A 79 40.72 6.71 -8.63
N ASP A 80 41.16 7.96 -8.49
CA ASP A 80 42.53 8.32 -8.09
C ASP A 80 42.80 8.09 -6.59
N GLN A 81 41.75 7.87 -5.79
CA GLN A 81 41.87 7.56 -4.36
C GLN A 81 41.87 6.05 -4.09
N ALA A 82 41.91 5.23 -5.15
CA ALA A 82 42.01 3.79 -5.01
C ALA A 82 43.33 3.39 -4.34
N ASP A 83 43.22 2.88 -3.12
CA ASP A 83 44.32 2.26 -2.40
C ASP A 83 44.24 0.74 -2.58
N LYS A 84 45.35 0.11 -2.96
CA LYS A 84 45.41 -1.36 -3.08
C LYS A 84 45.14 -2.06 -1.75
N ALA A 85 45.44 -1.41 -0.63
CA ALA A 85 45.18 -1.92 0.71
C ALA A 85 43.76 -1.65 1.20
N ASP A 86 43.06 -0.68 0.60
CA ASP A 86 41.71 -0.30 1.01
C ASP A 86 40.87 0.13 -0.21
N PRO A 87 40.20 -0.84 -0.87
CA PRO A 87 39.33 -0.58 -2.02
C PRO A 87 38.15 0.34 -1.72
N SER A 88 37.79 0.56 -0.44
CA SER A 88 36.67 1.41 -0.06
C SER A 88 36.94 2.90 -0.33
N LYS A 89 38.21 3.32 -0.33
CA LYS A 89 38.60 4.74 -0.49
C LYS A 89 38.20 5.36 -1.82
N ARG A 90 37.98 4.55 -2.88
CA ARG A 90 37.49 5.05 -4.17
C ARG A 90 35.99 5.28 -4.21
N PHE A 91 35.25 4.93 -3.16
CA PHE A 91 33.82 5.13 -3.07
C PHE A 91 33.45 5.98 -1.85
N ARG A 92 32.44 6.83 -2.04
CA ARG A 92 31.71 7.46 -0.94
C ARG A 92 30.24 7.16 -1.16
N PHE A 93 29.55 6.79 -0.10
CA PHE A 93 28.14 6.47 -0.17
C PHE A 93 27.36 7.35 0.80
N THR A 94 26.18 7.75 0.37
CA THR A 94 25.18 8.33 1.27
C THR A 94 23.80 7.94 0.78
N VAL A 95 22.88 7.78 1.71
CA VAL A 95 21.46 7.62 1.42
C VAL A 95 20.77 8.96 1.64
N ILE A 96 20.05 9.43 0.62
CA ILE A 96 19.24 10.64 0.70
C ILE A 96 17.78 10.23 0.81
N GLU A 97 17.15 10.52 1.94
CA GLU A 97 15.70 10.38 2.08
C GLU A 97 14.97 11.38 1.18
N LEU A 98 14.02 10.88 0.40
CA LEU A 98 13.18 11.64 -0.51
C LEU A 98 11.96 12.19 0.24
N ASP A 99 12.24 13.10 1.17
CA ASP A 99 11.21 13.75 1.99
C ASP A 99 10.64 15.02 1.34
N LYS A 100 9.50 15.47 1.86
CA LYS A 100 8.81 16.68 1.40
C LYS A 100 9.37 17.97 2.00
N GLN A 101 10.41 17.92 2.84
CA GLN A 101 11.10 19.11 3.37
C GLN A 101 12.20 19.56 2.40
N ARG A 102 12.95 18.60 1.83
CA ARG A 102 14.05 18.82 0.89
C ARG A 102 13.58 18.88 -0.56
N PHE A 103 12.54 18.12 -0.90
CA PHE A 103 12.08 17.98 -2.28
C PHE A 103 10.65 18.47 -2.49
N GLN A 104 10.42 19.08 -3.65
CA GLN A 104 9.10 19.50 -4.10
C GLN A 104 8.59 18.56 -5.20
N ASN A 105 7.28 18.37 -5.24
CA ASN A 105 6.65 17.64 -6.33
C ASN A 105 6.86 18.37 -7.66
N THR A 106 7.03 17.61 -8.74
CA THR A 106 7.14 18.17 -10.09
C THR A 106 5.78 18.11 -10.80
N PRO A 107 5.43 19.13 -11.62
CA PRO A 107 4.21 19.08 -12.44
C PRO A 107 4.12 17.83 -13.34
N LYS A 108 5.27 17.37 -13.86
CA LYS A 108 5.36 16.15 -14.69
C LYS A 108 4.87 14.89 -13.96
N MET A 109 5.18 14.75 -12.67
CA MET A 109 4.68 13.59 -11.92
C MET A 109 3.16 13.64 -11.77
N ALA A 110 2.59 14.83 -11.54
CA ALA A 110 1.14 15.00 -11.50
C ALA A 110 0.48 14.70 -12.87
N GLU A 111 1.14 15.06 -13.98
CA GLU A 111 0.69 14.68 -15.33
C GLU A 111 0.71 13.15 -15.53
N HIS A 112 1.76 12.47 -15.11
CA HIS A 112 1.85 11.01 -15.17
C HIS A 112 0.77 10.32 -14.33
N MET A 113 0.53 10.80 -13.10
CA MET A 113 -0.53 10.24 -12.25
C MET A 113 -1.92 10.49 -12.83
N GLN A 114 -2.15 11.66 -13.45
CA GLN A 114 -3.42 11.93 -14.14
C GLN A 114 -3.61 10.98 -15.32
N PHE A 115 -2.59 10.81 -16.15
CA PHE A 115 -2.64 9.88 -17.28
C PHE A 115 -2.95 8.45 -16.83
N TYR A 116 -2.35 8.00 -15.73
CA TYR A 116 -2.66 6.69 -15.14
C TYR A 116 -4.14 6.59 -14.72
N GLN A 117 -4.69 7.57 -14.01
CA GLN A 117 -6.10 7.57 -13.62
C GLN A 117 -7.06 7.62 -14.82
N ASP A 118 -6.70 8.38 -15.87
CA ASP A 118 -7.50 8.44 -17.09
C ASP A 118 -7.52 7.10 -17.84
N ARG A 119 -6.40 6.35 -17.81
CA ARG A 119 -6.35 4.98 -18.34
C ARG A 119 -7.24 4.04 -17.54
N LEU A 120 -7.14 4.05 -16.21
CA LEU A 120 -8.01 3.23 -15.34
C LEU A 120 -9.50 3.51 -15.61
N LYS A 121 -9.86 4.78 -15.79
CA LYS A 121 -11.21 5.19 -16.15
C LYS A 121 -11.66 4.64 -17.52
N GLN A 122 -10.80 4.66 -18.53
CA GLN A 122 -11.11 4.13 -19.87
C GLN A 122 -11.22 2.61 -19.87
N GLU A 123 -10.33 1.95 -19.13
CA GLU A 123 -10.30 0.51 -18.97
C GLU A 123 -11.49 0.03 -18.10
N ASP A 124 -11.99 0.88 -17.20
CA ASP A 124 -13.11 0.60 -16.28
C ASP A 124 -12.86 -0.68 -15.47
N LEU A 125 -11.63 -0.84 -14.99
CA LEU A 125 -11.14 -2.06 -14.36
C LEU A 125 -12.02 -2.46 -13.17
N ALA A 126 -12.40 -1.50 -12.33
CA ALA A 126 -13.21 -1.76 -11.15
C ALA A 126 -14.57 -2.42 -11.46
N ALA A 127 -15.16 -2.10 -12.62
CA ALA A 127 -16.42 -2.70 -13.05
C ALA A 127 -16.23 -4.00 -13.85
N LYS A 128 -15.16 -4.09 -14.65
CA LYS A 128 -14.93 -5.20 -15.58
C LYS A 128 -14.17 -6.39 -14.98
N GLU A 129 -13.41 -6.19 -13.92
CA GLU A 129 -12.76 -7.29 -13.22
C GLU A 129 -13.79 -8.30 -12.71
N LEU A 130 -13.44 -9.59 -12.81
CA LEU A 130 -14.33 -10.67 -12.41
C LEU A 130 -14.51 -10.62 -10.90
N PRO A 131 -15.74 -10.37 -10.41
CA PRO A 131 -15.98 -10.34 -8.98
C PRO A 131 -15.98 -11.76 -8.41
N ILE A 132 -15.82 -11.85 -7.09
CA ILE A 132 -15.97 -13.09 -6.34
C ILE A 132 -17.21 -13.04 -5.45
N ASP A 133 -17.81 -14.20 -5.18
CA ASP A 133 -18.87 -14.27 -4.20
C ASP A 133 -18.30 -14.16 -2.78
N HIS A 134 -19.01 -13.46 -1.90
CA HIS A 134 -18.62 -13.44 -0.49
C HIS A 134 -18.75 -14.86 0.07
N PRO A 135 -17.78 -15.40 0.85
CA PRO A 135 -17.79 -16.79 1.32
C PRO A 135 -19.04 -17.24 2.09
N ARG A 136 -19.80 -16.29 2.63
CA ARG A 136 -21.07 -16.52 3.35
C ARG A 136 -22.30 -16.57 2.44
N GLY A 137 -22.16 -16.33 1.14
CA GLY A 137 -23.29 -16.19 0.20
C GLY A 137 -24.23 -15.01 0.49
N ALA A 138 -23.81 -14.09 1.36
CA ALA A 138 -24.55 -12.89 1.73
C ALA A 138 -24.10 -11.69 0.87
N THR A 139 -24.95 -10.67 0.84
CA THR A 139 -24.79 -9.48 0.00
C THR A 139 -24.71 -8.21 0.84
N PHE A 140 -23.97 -7.22 0.33
CA PHE A 140 -23.87 -5.89 0.93
C PHE A 140 -25.18 -5.12 0.73
N VAL A 141 -25.67 -4.46 1.79
CA VAL A 141 -26.96 -3.74 1.80
C VAL A 141 -26.82 -2.24 2.03
N GLY A 142 -25.65 -1.78 2.42
CA GLY A 142 -25.38 -0.37 2.70
C GLY A 142 -25.67 0.05 4.14
N ALA A 143 -24.92 1.05 4.62
CA ALA A 143 -25.01 1.58 5.97
C ALA A 143 -26.38 2.20 6.28
N GLU A 144 -27.05 2.79 5.29
CA GLU A 144 -28.40 3.36 5.45
C GLU A 144 -29.40 2.32 5.94
N THR A 145 -29.37 1.11 5.37
CA THR A 145 -30.20 -0.03 5.79
C THR A 145 -29.93 -0.42 7.25
N CYS A 146 -28.66 -0.43 7.66
CA CYS A 146 -28.29 -0.69 9.06
C CYS A 146 -28.84 0.40 9.99
N GLY A 147 -28.84 1.67 9.53
CA GLY A 147 -29.32 2.83 10.27
C GLY A 147 -30.83 2.85 10.56
N GLU A 148 -31.62 2.01 9.88
CA GLU A 148 -33.06 1.87 10.17
C GLU A 148 -33.33 1.28 11.56
N CYS A 149 -32.45 0.40 12.04
CA CYS A 149 -32.53 -0.22 13.38
C CYS A 149 -31.39 0.26 14.31
N HIS A 150 -30.19 0.46 13.77
CA HIS A 150 -28.98 0.83 14.54
C HIS A 150 -28.66 2.33 14.47
N THR A 151 -29.61 3.15 14.94
CA THR A 151 -29.58 4.61 14.74
C THR A 151 -28.36 5.29 15.37
N LYS A 152 -28.00 4.97 16.61
CA LYS A 152 -26.85 5.60 17.30
C LYS A 152 -25.52 5.18 16.68
N ALA A 153 -25.39 3.90 16.30
CA ALA A 153 -24.18 3.43 15.63
C ALA A 153 -24.03 4.09 14.25
N TYR A 154 -25.13 4.24 13.51
CA TYR A 154 -25.16 4.91 12.22
C TYR A 154 -24.82 6.40 12.34
N GLU A 155 -25.44 7.13 13.27
CA GLU A 155 -25.12 8.53 13.56
C GLU A 155 -23.64 8.71 13.93
N LYS A 156 -23.09 7.80 14.75
CA LYS A 156 -21.67 7.82 15.08
C LYS A 156 -20.81 7.58 13.85
N TRP A 157 -21.12 6.59 13.02
CA TRP A 157 -20.39 6.30 11.78
C TRP A 157 -20.33 7.50 10.84
N LEU A 158 -21.45 8.23 10.66
CA LEU A 158 -21.53 9.43 9.82
C LEU A 158 -20.51 10.51 10.19
N THR A 159 -20.05 10.55 11.45
CA THR A 159 -19.04 11.51 11.93
C THR A 159 -17.59 11.09 11.65
N THR A 160 -17.37 9.90 11.10
CA THR A 160 -16.03 9.31 10.98
C THR A 160 -15.44 9.50 9.59
N ALA A 161 -14.10 9.45 9.50
CA ALA A 161 -13.40 9.45 8.22
C ALA A 161 -13.82 8.28 7.32
N HIS A 162 -14.27 7.16 7.90
CA HIS A 162 -14.76 6.00 7.16
C HIS A 162 -16.03 6.31 6.34
N ALA A 163 -16.98 7.07 6.90
CA ALA A 163 -18.15 7.52 6.14
C ALA A 163 -17.79 8.43 4.96
N HIS A 164 -16.68 9.16 5.07
CA HIS A 164 -16.19 10.06 4.03
C HIS A 164 -15.05 9.47 3.19
N ALA A 165 -14.76 8.18 3.32
CA ALA A 165 -13.57 7.58 2.70
C ALA A 165 -13.59 7.76 1.18
N TYR A 166 -14.70 7.47 0.48
CA TYR A 166 -14.80 7.70 -0.96
C TYR A 166 -14.55 9.15 -1.35
N GLN A 167 -15.07 10.11 -0.57
CA GLN A 167 -14.91 11.54 -0.86
C GLN A 167 -13.43 11.97 -0.78
N SER A 168 -12.65 11.38 0.12
CA SER A 168 -11.21 11.65 0.20
C SER A 168 -10.44 11.26 -1.07
N LEU A 169 -10.95 10.32 -1.89
CA LEU A 169 -10.36 9.99 -3.19
C LEU A 169 -10.60 11.08 -4.25
N ILE A 170 -11.51 12.02 -3.99
CA ILE A 170 -11.82 13.15 -4.87
C ILE A 170 -11.10 14.40 -4.38
N GLU A 171 -11.18 14.66 -3.08
CA GLU A 171 -10.67 15.90 -2.46
C GLU A 171 -9.18 15.84 -2.13
N GLY A 172 -8.61 14.63 -2.05
CA GLY A 172 -7.24 14.42 -1.63
C GLY A 172 -7.06 14.64 -0.14
N ARG A 173 -5.81 14.54 0.32
CA ARG A 173 -5.48 14.73 1.73
C ARG A 173 -5.21 16.19 2.05
N GLN A 174 -5.48 16.59 3.29
CA GLN A 174 -5.26 17.94 3.80
C GLN A 174 -3.82 18.45 3.56
N ASP A 175 -2.81 17.58 3.74
CA ASP A 175 -1.40 17.94 3.53
C ASP A 175 -1.07 18.26 2.06
N GLN A 176 -1.84 17.70 1.12
CA GLN A 176 -1.70 18.00 -0.31
C GLN A 176 -2.34 19.34 -0.65
N ILE A 177 -3.53 19.60 -0.09
CA ILE A 177 -4.26 20.85 -0.28
C ILE A 177 -3.45 22.04 0.25
N GLU A 178 -2.91 21.94 1.46
CA GLU A 178 -2.12 23.00 2.11
C GLU A 178 -0.86 23.35 1.34
N ARG A 179 -0.30 22.38 0.59
CA ARG A 179 0.87 22.59 -0.28
C ARG A 179 0.53 23.05 -1.70
N GLY A 180 -0.75 23.23 -2.01
CA GLY A 180 -1.21 23.58 -3.35
C GLY A 180 -0.90 22.50 -4.39
N GLU A 181 -0.84 21.23 -3.98
CA GLU A 181 -0.63 20.11 -4.90
C GLU A 181 -1.86 19.95 -5.81
N LYS A 182 -1.63 19.55 -7.07
CA LYS A 182 -2.73 19.16 -7.96
C LYS A 182 -3.37 17.87 -7.42
N ILE A 183 -4.64 17.97 -7.02
CA ILE A 183 -5.43 16.81 -6.60
C ILE A 183 -5.88 16.03 -7.84
N ILE A 184 -5.62 14.73 -7.80
CA ILE A 184 -5.95 13.79 -8.88
C ILE A 184 -6.87 12.74 -8.28
N SER A 185 -8.07 12.64 -8.84
CA SER A 185 -9.08 11.74 -8.31
C SER A 185 -8.71 10.26 -8.50
N ARG A 186 -8.91 9.46 -7.45
CA ARG A 186 -8.58 8.03 -7.41
C ARG A 186 -9.79 7.10 -7.49
N ILE A 187 -10.97 7.63 -7.80
CA ILE A 187 -12.24 6.87 -7.77
C ILE A 187 -12.38 5.75 -8.82
N TYR A 188 -11.39 5.59 -9.69
CA TYR A 188 -11.33 4.54 -10.72
C TYR A 188 -10.22 3.51 -10.43
N ASP A 189 -9.48 3.68 -9.34
CA ASP A 189 -8.35 2.84 -8.97
C ASP A 189 -8.83 1.73 -8.03
N PRO A 190 -8.80 0.45 -8.47
CA PRO A 190 -9.20 -0.68 -7.62
C PRO A 190 -8.45 -0.73 -6.28
N GLU A 191 -7.16 -0.40 -6.26
CA GLU A 191 -6.34 -0.41 -5.03
C GLU A 191 -6.83 0.64 -4.03
N CYS A 192 -7.31 1.79 -4.53
CA CYS A 192 -7.90 2.81 -3.67
C CYS A 192 -9.34 2.46 -3.26
N LEU A 193 -10.13 1.91 -4.18
CA LEU A 193 -11.51 1.51 -3.91
C LEU A 193 -11.57 0.41 -2.85
N SER A 194 -10.62 -0.53 -2.86
CA SER A 194 -10.61 -1.67 -1.94
C SER A 194 -10.66 -1.29 -0.45
N CYS A 195 -10.21 -0.07 -0.10
CA CYS A 195 -10.24 0.48 1.25
C CYS A 195 -11.23 1.65 1.45
N HIS A 196 -11.75 2.25 0.37
CA HIS A 196 -12.53 3.50 0.42
C HIS A 196 -14.01 3.35 0.05
N VAL A 197 -14.44 2.14 -0.33
CA VAL A 197 -15.83 1.78 -0.59
C VAL A 197 -16.19 0.45 0.07
N THR A 198 -17.47 0.08 0.04
CA THR A 198 -17.97 -1.14 0.66
C THR A 198 -18.04 -2.30 -0.32
N GLY A 199 -17.67 -3.50 0.15
CA GLY A 199 -17.78 -4.73 -0.61
C GLY A 199 -16.58 -5.04 -1.52
N TRP A 200 -15.38 -4.74 -1.05
CA TRP A 200 -14.13 -5.18 -1.65
C TRP A 200 -13.27 -5.95 -0.66
N HIS A 201 -12.42 -6.85 -1.15
CA HIS A 201 -11.34 -7.44 -0.38
C HIS A 201 -10.14 -6.49 -0.40
N PRO A 202 -9.73 -5.89 0.74
CA PRO A 202 -8.72 -4.84 0.75
C PRO A 202 -7.32 -5.31 0.28
N GLN A 203 -6.89 -6.50 0.72
CA GLN A 203 -5.56 -7.08 0.43
C GLN A 203 -5.44 -7.59 -0.99
N GLU A 204 -6.46 -8.33 -1.45
CA GLU A 204 -6.43 -8.96 -2.76
C GLU A 204 -6.85 -7.99 -3.87
N VAL A 205 -7.44 -6.85 -3.50
CA VAL A 205 -7.92 -5.82 -4.42
C VAL A 205 -8.98 -6.41 -5.36
N ILE A 206 -9.88 -7.22 -4.81
CA ILE A 206 -10.94 -7.90 -5.57
C ILE A 206 -12.31 -7.45 -5.07
N ARG A 207 -13.20 -7.11 -6.00
CA ARG A 207 -14.59 -6.75 -5.71
C ARG A 207 -15.43 -7.99 -5.40
N TYR A 208 -16.30 -7.90 -4.40
CA TYR A 208 -17.35 -8.91 -4.22
C TYR A 208 -18.50 -8.70 -5.22
N THR A 209 -19.22 -9.75 -5.61
CA THR A 209 -20.32 -9.66 -6.60
C THR A 209 -21.35 -8.57 -6.27
N SER A 210 -21.68 -8.39 -4.99
CA SER A 210 -22.60 -7.35 -4.48
C SER A 210 -21.91 -6.10 -3.93
N GLY A 211 -20.60 -5.96 -4.14
CA GLY A 211 -19.82 -4.81 -3.71
C GLY A 211 -19.91 -3.60 -4.63
N PHE A 212 -19.31 -2.49 -4.21
CA PHE A 212 -19.32 -1.24 -4.95
C PHE A 212 -18.70 -1.38 -6.34
N VAL A 213 -19.44 -1.00 -7.38
CA VAL A 213 -19.00 -0.97 -8.78
C VAL A 213 -18.59 0.45 -9.16
N ASN A 214 -19.54 1.37 -9.12
CA ASN A 214 -19.36 2.79 -9.37
C ASN A 214 -20.49 3.59 -8.69
N LYS A 215 -20.39 4.92 -8.76
CA LYS A 215 -21.36 5.82 -8.11
C LYS A 215 -22.77 5.70 -8.68
N GLN A 216 -22.91 5.33 -9.95
CA GLN A 216 -24.19 5.23 -10.64
C GLN A 216 -24.93 3.93 -10.28
N GLU A 217 -24.22 2.82 -10.21
CA GLU A 217 -24.79 1.48 -9.98
C GLU A 217 -24.94 1.15 -8.50
N SER A 218 -24.01 1.61 -7.66
CA SER A 218 -23.96 1.26 -6.24
C SER A 218 -23.75 2.48 -5.33
N PRO A 219 -24.57 3.54 -5.43
CA PRO A 219 -24.41 4.75 -4.61
C PRO A 219 -24.52 4.48 -3.10
N HIS A 220 -25.28 3.46 -2.70
CA HIS A 220 -25.48 3.06 -1.31
C HIS A 220 -24.24 2.41 -0.67
N LEU A 221 -23.20 2.07 -1.44
CA LEU A 221 -21.95 1.44 -0.98
C LEU A 221 -20.75 2.41 -0.93
N LEU A 222 -21.01 3.71 -1.01
CA LEU A 222 -19.98 4.74 -0.91
C LEU A 222 -19.40 4.81 0.52
N GLY A 223 -18.07 4.89 0.62
CA GLY A 223 -17.36 4.95 1.89
C GLY A 223 -17.09 3.58 2.50
N GLN A 224 -16.29 3.60 3.56
CA GLN A 224 -15.98 2.43 4.38
C GLN A 224 -17.11 2.24 5.39
N GLN A 225 -18.02 1.31 5.15
CA GLN A 225 -19.26 1.18 5.93
C GLN A 225 -19.17 0.09 7.01
N CYS A 226 -20.27 -0.07 7.76
CA CYS A 226 -20.43 -1.11 8.78
C CYS A 226 -20.03 -2.51 8.27
N GLU A 227 -20.41 -2.82 7.04
CA GLU A 227 -20.28 -4.15 6.47
C GLU A 227 -18.83 -4.54 6.11
N ASN A 228 -17.90 -3.60 5.99
CA ASN A 228 -16.49 -3.95 5.81
C ASN A 228 -15.81 -4.41 7.11
N CYS A 229 -16.39 -4.06 8.27
CA CYS A 229 -15.97 -4.61 9.55
C CYS A 229 -16.81 -5.85 9.92
N HIS A 230 -18.13 -5.72 9.85
CA HIS A 230 -19.09 -6.71 10.34
C HIS A 230 -19.48 -7.79 9.31
N GLY A 231 -19.08 -7.59 8.06
CA GLY A 231 -19.46 -8.41 6.90
C GLY A 231 -20.80 -7.98 6.28
N PRO A 232 -21.18 -8.55 5.11
CA PRO A 232 -22.46 -8.27 4.44
C PRO A 232 -23.69 -8.57 5.31
N GLY A 233 -24.66 -7.65 5.31
CA GLY A 233 -25.80 -7.60 6.21
C GLY A 233 -27.06 -8.33 5.75
N SER A 234 -27.17 -8.77 4.48
CA SER A 234 -28.43 -9.38 4.01
C SER A 234 -28.82 -10.67 4.75
N GLY A 235 -27.83 -11.46 5.16
CA GLY A 235 -28.07 -12.64 6.00
C GLY A 235 -28.56 -12.28 7.41
N HIS A 236 -28.08 -11.17 7.97
CA HIS A 236 -28.53 -10.66 9.27
C HIS A 236 -30.00 -10.25 9.21
N ILE A 237 -30.37 -9.44 8.22
CA ILE A 237 -31.75 -8.94 8.03
C ILE A 237 -32.72 -10.11 7.91
N LYS A 238 -32.40 -11.10 7.06
CA LYS A 238 -33.23 -12.30 6.90
C LYS A 238 -33.44 -13.06 8.22
N LEU A 239 -32.41 -13.18 9.05
CA LEU A 239 -32.54 -13.85 10.36
C LEU A 239 -33.40 -13.05 11.33
N VAL A 240 -33.33 -11.71 11.30
CA VAL A 240 -34.21 -10.84 12.08
C VAL A 240 -35.66 -10.99 11.65
N GLU A 241 -35.94 -11.01 10.35
CA GLU A 241 -37.29 -11.23 9.79
C GLU A 241 -37.88 -12.60 10.19
N MET A 242 -37.02 -13.59 10.42
CA MET A 242 -37.39 -14.93 10.89
C MET A 242 -37.46 -15.05 12.43
N ASP A 243 -37.33 -13.93 13.17
CA ASP A 243 -37.27 -13.89 14.64
C ASP A 243 -36.11 -14.73 15.25
N GLN A 244 -35.02 -14.90 14.49
CA GLN A 244 -33.82 -15.65 14.90
C GLN A 244 -32.73 -14.69 15.41
N LEU A 245 -33.03 -13.93 16.45
CA LEU A 245 -32.20 -12.81 16.90
C LEU A 245 -30.81 -13.21 17.40
N GLU A 246 -30.67 -14.39 18.02
CA GLU A 246 -29.35 -14.84 18.52
C GLU A 246 -28.42 -15.23 17.37
N GLU A 247 -28.94 -15.85 16.32
CA GLU A 247 -28.23 -16.16 15.09
C GLU A 247 -27.91 -14.87 14.32
N ALA A 248 -28.85 -13.94 14.23
CA ALA A 248 -28.65 -12.64 13.59
C ALA A 248 -27.48 -11.87 14.22
N LYS A 249 -27.37 -11.88 15.56
CA LYS A 249 -26.23 -11.25 16.25
C LYS A 249 -24.90 -11.93 15.93
N LYS A 250 -24.88 -13.27 15.86
CA LYS A 250 -23.65 -14.03 15.60
C LYS A 250 -23.06 -13.68 14.23
N VAL A 251 -23.89 -13.51 13.20
CA VAL A 251 -23.40 -13.26 11.84
C VAL A 251 -22.81 -11.86 11.64
N MET A 252 -23.11 -10.89 12.50
CA MET A 252 -22.53 -9.53 12.42
C MET A 252 -21.50 -9.26 13.53
N ARG A 253 -21.18 -10.26 14.36
CA ARG A 253 -20.33 -10.07 15.53
C ARG A 253 -18.86 -9.91 15.12
N VAL A 254 -18.25 -8.82 15.57
CA VAL A 254 -16.80 -8.61 15.54
C VAL A 254 -16.35 -8.34 16.98
N THR A 255 -15.39 -9.12 17.46
CA THR A 255 -14.81 -8.91 18.79
C THR A 255 -13.67 -7.88 18.72
N LEU A 256 -13.39 -7.23 19.85
CA LEU A 256 -12.25 -6.32 19.96
C LEU A 256 -10.92 -7.02 19.64
N ALA A 257 -10.79 -8.31 20.01
CA ALA A 257 -9.60 -9.10 19.73
C ALA A 257 -9.42 -9.35 18.22
N GLU A 258 -10.50 -9.65 17.49
CA GLU A 258 -10.47 -9.79 16.03
C GLU A 258 -10.14 -8.46 15.35
N ALA A 259 -10.78 -7.36 15.80
CA ALA A 259 -10.51 -6.03 15.29
C ALA A 259 -9.04 -5.62 15.47
N LYS A 260 -8.49 -5.87 16.67
CA LYS A 260 -7.09 -5.58 17.03
C LYS A 260 -6.08 -6.48 16.34
N LYS A 261 -6.49 -7.66 15.86
CA LYS A 261 -5.58 -8.59 15.20
C LYS A 261 -5.56 -8.39 13.68
N ASN A 262 -6.73 -8.18 13.06
CA ASN A 262 -6.83 -8.27 11.61
C ASN A 262 -7.72 -7.20 10.96
N THR A 263 -8.93 -6.96 11.46
CA THR A 263 -9.95 -6.18 10.72
C THR A 263 -9.45 -4.79 10.33
N CYS A 264 -8.85 -4.04 11.27
CA CYS A 264 -8.35 -2.70 10.96
C CYS A 264 -7.09 -2.75 10.07
N TYR A 265 -6.22 -3.74 10.26
CA TYR A 265 -4.97 -3.90 9.51
C TYR A 265 -5.18 -4.38 8.07
N GLN A 266 -6.41 -4.71 7.67
CA GLN A 266 -6.74 -4.92 6.26
C GLN A 266 -6.68 -3.59 5.46
N CYS A 267 -6.83 -2.44 6.09
CA CYS A 267 -6.70 -1.16 5.38
C CYS A 267 -5.64 -0.27 6.04
N HIS A 268 -5.35 -0.49 7.33
CA HIS A 268 -4.35 0.25 8.07
C HIS A 268 -3.05 -0.53 8.17
N ASP A 269 -2.35 -0.62 7.05
CA ASP A 269 -1.01 -1.21 6.94
C ASP A 269 0.07 -0.12 6.74
N LEU A 270 1.30 -0.57 6.48
CA LEU A 270 2.45 0.31 6.25
C LEU A 270 2.34 1.13 4.95
N ASP A 271 1.52 0.72 4.00
CA ASP A 271 1.35 1.41 2.71
C ASP A 271 0.27 2.48 2.78
N ASN A 272 -0.84 2.13 3.43
CA ASN A 272 -2.07 2.93 3.44
C ASN A 272 -2.16 3.85 4.66
N SER A 273 -1.66 3.40 5.82
CA SER A 273 -1.77 4.15 7.07
C SER A 273 -0.59 3.86 8.01
N PRO A 274 0.65 4.22 7.63
CA PRO A 274 1.88 3.89 8.38
C PRO A 274 1.95 4.48 9.80
N LYS A 275 1.06 5.41 10.15
CA LYS A 275 0.95 6.02 11.49
C LYS A 275 -0.29 5.53 12.26
N PHE A 276 -0.83 4.38 11.88
CA PHE A 276 -1.99 3.80 12.54
C PHE A 276 -1.59 3.27 13.93
N GLU A 277 -2.38 3.64 14.93
CA GLU A 277 -2.22 3.17 16.31
C GLU A 277 -3.58 2.73 16.83
N PHE A 278 -3.78 1.41 16.92
CA PHE A 278 -5.09 0.79 17.13
C PHE A 278 -5.88 1.44 18.27
N ASP A 279 -5.28 1.56 19.45
CA ASP A 279 -6.00 2.02 20.64
C ASP A 279 -6.51 3.46 20.47
N SER A 280 -5.75 4.34 19.80
CA SER A 280 -6.15 5.73 19.54
C SER A 280 -7.19 5.87 18.42
N TYR A 281 -7.14 4.99 17.41
CA TYR A 281 -8.08 5.00 16.30
C TYR A 281 -9.41 4.33 16.69
N TRP A 282 -9.36 3.31 17.56
CA TRP A 282 -10.53 2.65 18.09
C TRP A 282 -11.47 3.63 18.80
N GLU A 283 -10.94 4.58 19.56
CA GLU A 283 -11.73 5.62 20.23
C GLU A 283 -12.55 6.49 19.24
N LYS A 284 -12.10 6.61 17.99
CA LYS A 284 -12.79 7.39 16.97
C LYS A 284 -14.01 6.66 16.40
N ILE A 285 -13.98 5.32 16.35
CA ILE A 285 -14.99 4.50 15.67
C ILE A 285 -15.87 3.68 16.61
N LYS A 286 -15.43 3.41 17.85
CA LYS A 286 -16.19 2.57 18.80
C LYS A 286 -17.60 3.12 19.03
N HIS A 287 -18.56 2.20 19.10
CA HIS A 287 -19.98 2.46 19.30
C HIS A 287 -20.51 1.44 20.31
N PRO A 288 -20.24 1.61 21.62
CA PRO A 288 -20.50 0.60 22.64
C PRO A 288 -21.98 0.54 23.09
N TRP A 289 -22.82 1.40 22.55
CA TRP A 289 -24.20 1.54 22.96
C TRP A 289 -25.07 0.43 22.35
N ARG A 290 -26.20 0.17 22.99
CA ARG A 290 -27.27 -0.61 22.36
C ARG A 290 -28.21 0.35 21.66
N ASP A 291 -28.51 0.00 20.42
CA ASP A 291 -29.68 0.48 19.69
C ASP A 291 -30.91 -0.35 20.08
#